data_AF-A0A838DKL7-F1
#
_entry.id   AF-A0A838DKL7-F1
#
_cell.length_a   1.000
_cell.length_b   1.000
_cell.length_c   1.000
_cell.angle_alpha   90.00
_cell.angle_beta   90.00
_cell.angle_gamma   90.00
#
_symmetry.space_group_name_H-M   'P 1'
#
loop_
_entity.id
_entity.type
_entity.pdbx_description
1 polymer ?
#
loop_
_entity_poly.entity_id
_entity_poly.type
_entity_poly.pdbx_seq_one_letter_code
_entity_poly.pdbx_strand_id
1 'polypeptide(L)'
;MNYVAQTTRGSLEYRIAGQGPPLLVLNGGHTNCDSPLGHERFFLDQGYQLLIPSRPGYGKTPSSTGKTAEAFADALASLLDLLRLDSVIVVGISAAGRTALQVAGRYPERVSKLILQNAVTGGRFPTGLIRLGAYLLFNPFIEAGTWAAFRAFARIAPQAAFRSMMASLTCLDTDQVINTMSPDQQQAALAFLLACRSGAGFLHDIHHHCGDLSRITAPTLILESTYDGSKDPCHATYAADHIANVELFLSPAESHLFWFSPHDPEIRAKMQEFLQS
;
A
#
# COMPACT_ATOMS: atom_id res chain seq x y z
N MET A 1 -17.87 -1.55 -7.39
CA MET A 1 -18.48 -2.89 -7.18
C MET A 1 -17.34 -3.87 -6.99
N ASN A 2 -17.54 -4.88 -6.12
CA ASN A 2 -16.50 -5.86 -5.82
C ASN A 2 -16.80 -7.15 -6.56
N TYR A 3 -15.74 -7.76 -7.05
CA TYR A 3 -15.75 -8.94 -7.87
C TYR A 3 -14.84 -9.99 -7.24
N VAL A 4 -15.11 -11.26 -7.54
CA VAL A 4 -14.21 -12.36 -7.21
C VAL A 4 -13.93 -13.13 -8.50
N ALA A 5 -12.69 -13.05 -8.99
CA ALA A 5 -12.24 -13.82 -10.15
C ALA A 5 -11.67 -15.17 -9.71
N GLN A 6 -11.80 -16.17 -10.57
CA GLN A 6 -11.12 -17.46 -10.43
C GLN A 6 -9.85 -17.45 -11.29
N THR A 7 -8.72 -17.12 -10.68
CA THR A 7 -7.40 -17.14 -11.36
C THR A 7 -6.86 -18.57 -11.41
N THR A 8 -5.82 -18.80 -12.20
CA THR A 8 -5.08 -20.08 -12.18
C THR A 8 -4.44 -20.39 -10.83
N ARG A 9 -4.32 -19.38 -9.95
CA ARG A 9 -3.77 -19.49 -8.60
C ARG A 9 -4.84 -19.58 -7.50
N GLY A 10 -6.12 -19.43 -7.83
CA GLY A 10 -7.23 -19.46 -6.88
C GLY A 10 -8.12 -18.21 -6.96
N SER A 11 -9.07 -18.11 -6.03
CA SER A 11 -10.01 -16.98 -6.00
C SER A 11 -9.32 -15.69 -5.56
N LEU A 12 -9.60 -14.60 -6.27
CA LEU A 12 -9.02 -13.28 -6.02
C LEU A 12 -10.14 -12.24 -6.02
N GLU A 13 -10.34 -11.57 -4.89
CA GLU A 13 -11.27 -10.46 -4.75
C GLU A 13 -10.63 -9.16 -5.24
N TYR A 14 -11.37 -8.37 -6.02
CA TYR A 14 -10.92 -7.07 -6.50
C TYR A 14 -12.08 -6.10 -6.68
N ARG A 15 -11.76 -4.81 -6.72
CA ARG A 15 -12.68 -3.72 -7.04
C ARG A 15 -12.22 -3.01 -8.29
N ILE A 16 -13.17 -2.59 -9.13
CA ILE A 16 -12.94 -1.67 -10.23
C ILE A 16 -13.60 -0.33 -9.92
N ALA A 17 -12.90 0.76 -10.19
CA ALA A 17 -13.42 2.13 -10.12
C ALA A 17 -12.91 2.96 -11.32
N GLY A 18 -13.75 3.85 -11.85
CA GLY A 18 -13.39 4.68 -12.99
C GLY A 18 -13.39 3.94 -14.34
N GLN A 19 -12.93 4.64 -15.36
CA GLN A 19 -12.80 4.19 -16.74
C GLN A 19 -11.53 4.82 -17.34
N GLY A 20 -10.92 4.19 -18.34
CA GLY A 20 -9.70 4.66 -18.99
C GLY A 20 -8.54 3.68 -18.87
N PRO A 21 -7.28 4.13 -19.02
CA PRO A 21 -6.11 3.26 -18.94
C PRO A 21 -6.05 2.52 -17.59
N PRO A 22 -5.69 1.22 -17.59
CA PRO A 22 -5.73 0.40 -16.39
C PRO A 22 -4.57 0.70 -15.44
N LEU A 23 -4.90 0.89 -14.17
CA LEU A 23 -3.96 1.15 -13.08
C LEU A 23 -4.23 0.18 -11.93
N LEU A 24 -3.29 -0.73 -11.71
CA LEU A 24 -3.31 -1.72 -10.64
C LEU A 24 -2.84 -1.07 -9.33
N VAL A 25 -3.74 -0.85 -8.37
CA VAL A 25 -3.39 -0.29 -7.06
C VAL A 25 -3.34 -1.37 -6.00
N LEU A 26 -2.16 -1.59 -5.44
CA LEU A 26 -1.93 -2.55 -4.37
C LEU A 26 -1.91 -1.81 -3.02
N ASN A 27 -3.00 -1.97 -2.25
CA ASN A 27 -3.17 -1.35 -0.94
C ASN A 27 -2.20 -1.92 0.11
N GLY A 28 -1.85 -1.09 1.10
CA GLY A 28 -0.90 -1.41 2.16
C GLY A 28 -1.35 -2.48 3.16
N GLY A 29 -0.63 -2.61 4.27
CA GLY A 29 -0.95 -3.57 5.32
C GLY A 29 -2.35 -3.33 5.91
N HIS A 30 -2.99 -4.38 6.43
CA HIS A 30 -4.29 -4.28 7.12
C HIS A 30 -5.47 -3.80 6.25
N THR A 31 -5.33 -3.76 4.93
CA THR A 31 -6.34 -3.22 4.03
C THR A 31 -6.68 -4.21 2.92
N ASN A 32 -7.87 -4.05 2.34
CA ASN A 32 -8.40 -4.86 1.25
C ASN A 32 -8.89 -3.96 0.10
N CYS A 33 -9.53 -4.50 -0.92
CA CYS A 33 -9.99 -3.73 -2.08
C CYS A 33 -11.00 -2.61 -1.73
N ASP A 34 -11.73 -2.72 -0.62
CA ASP A 34 -12.76 -1.76 -0.19
C ASP A 34 -12.25 -0.72 0.79
N SER A 35 -11.04 -0.88 1.29
CA SER A 35 -10.44 0.09 2.20
C SER A 35 -10.26 1.43 1.49
N PRO A 36 -10.41 2.56 2.21
CA PRO A 36 -10.11 3.87 1.65
C PRO A 36 -8.68 3.90 1.11
N LEU A 37 -8.51 4.42 -0.11
CA LEU A 37 -7.23 4.57 -0.78
C LEU A 37 -6.89 6.06 -0.86
N GLY A 38 -5.71 6.44 -0.38
CA GLY A 38 -5.31 7.84 -0.24
C GLY A 38 -5.45 8.67 -1.52
N HIS A 39 -4.77 8.25 -2.58
CA HIS A 39 -4.78 8.93 -3.88
C HIS A 39 -5.88 8.42 -4.85
N GLU A 40 -6.92 7.74 -4.36
CA GLU A 40 -7.97 7.18 -5.24
C GLU A 40 -8.61 8.26 -6.11
N ARG A 41 -9.04 9.36 -5.49
CA ARG A 41 -9.71 10.45 -6.18
C ARG A 41 -8.81 11.11 -7.23
N PHE A 42 -7.53 11.28 -6.93
CA PHE A 42 -6.55 11.82 -7.86
C PHE A 42 -6.49 10.99 -9.14
N PHE A 43 -6.31 9.68 -9.04
CA PHE A 43 -6.22 8.84 -10.24
C PHE A 43 -7.54 8.80 -11.03
N LEU A 44 -8.69 8.81 -10.35
CA LEU A 44 -9.99 8.87 -11.02
C LEU A 44 -10.18 10.18 -11.78
N ASP A 45 -9.77 11.31 -11.19
CA ASP A 45 -9.85 12.64 -11.83
C ASP A 45 -8.87 12.79 -13.00
N GLN A 46 -7.76 12.03 -13.00
CA GLN A 46 -6.86 11.89 -14.15
C GLN A 46 -7.39 10.93 -15.24
N GLY A 47 -8.56 10.31 -15.03
CA GLY A 47 -9.20 9.45 -16.03
C GLY A 47 -8.63 8.03 -16.11
N TYR A 48 -8.08 7.49 -15.01
CA TYR A 48 -7.65 6.09 -14.94
C TYR A 48 -8.78 5.16 -14.51
N GLN A 49 -8.73 3.92 -15.00
CA GLN A 49 -9.48 2.80 -14.43
C GLN A 49 -8.64 2.12 -13.36
N LEU A 50 -9.10 2.15 -12.12
CA LEU A 50 -8.44 1.51 -10.98
C LEU A 50 -8.85 0.05 -10.88
N LEU A 51 -7.86 -0.83 -10.87
CA LEU A 51 -7.99 -2.24 -10.52
C LEU A 51 -7.36 -2.46 -9.14
N ILE A 52 -8.17 -2.76 -8.14
CA ILE A 52 -7.74 -2.77 -6.73
C ILE A 52 -7.99 -4.16 -6.15
N PRO A 53 -6.99 -5.06 -6.09
CA PRO A 53 -7.16 -6.39 -5.53
C PRO A 53 -7.02 -6.43 -4.00
N SER A 54 -7.75 -7.34 -3.37
CA SER A 54 -7.48 -7.79 -2.00
C SER A 54 -6.33 -8.79 -2.03
N ARG A 55 -5.26 -8.53 -1.27
CA ARG A 55 -4.08 -9.40 -1.20
C ARG A 55 -4.40 -10.69 -0.41
N PRO A 56 -3.63 -11.78 -0.56
CA PRO A 56 -3.98 -13.06 0.03
C PRO A 56 -4.06 -13.00 1.56
N GLY A 57 -5.16 -13.51 2.13
CA GLY A 57 -5.45 -13.39 3.57
C GLY A 57 -6.18 -12.11 3.98
N TYR A 58 -6.47 -11.21 3.04
CA TYR A 58 -7.33 -10.03 3.21
C TYR A 58 -8.63 -10.16 2.43
N GLY A 59 -9.69 -9.51 2.93
CA GLY A 59 -10.99 -9.49 2.27
C GLY A 59 -11.50 -10.92 2.00
N LYS A 60 -11.91 -11.18 0.76
CA LYS A 60 -12.35 -12.50 0.28
C LYS A 60 -11.28 -13.25 -0.53
N THR A 61 -10.01 -12.79 -0.53
CA THR A 61 -8.91 -13.51 -1.19
C THR A 61 -8.27 -14.51 -0.22
N PRO A 62 -8.42 -15.83 -0.42
CA PRO A 62 -7.83 -16.82 0.47
C PRO A 62 -6.30 -16.81 0.44
N SER A 63 -5.68 -17.25 1.53
CA SER A 63 -4.22 -17.40 1.56
C SER A 63 -3.68 -18.43 0.57
N SER A 64 -4.51 -19.38 0.12
CA SER A 64 -4.13 -20.37 -0.90
C SER A 64 -3.86 -19.73 -2.27
N THR A 65 -4.33 -18.49 -2.51
CA THR A 65 -4.09 -17.76 -3.75
C THR A 65 -2.61 -17.38 -3.95
N GLY A 66 -1.84 -17.29 -2.86
CA GLY A 66 -0.39 -17.05 -2.92
C GLY A 66 0.13 -16.30 -1.70
N LYS A 67 0.68 -17.01 -0.71
CA LYS A 67 1.15 -16.38 0.55
C LYS A 67 2.37 -15.47 0.38
N THR A 68 3.14 -15.65 -0.68
CA THR A 68 4.34 -14.84 -0.94
C THR A 68 4.06 -13.76 -1.98
N ALA A 69 4.89 -12.71 -2.00
CA ALA A 69 4.78 -11.65 -2.99
C ALA A 69 4.93 -12.19 -4.43
N GLU A 70 5.83 -13.15 -4.64
CA GLU A 70 6.03 -13.86 -5.91
C GLU A 70 4.76 -14.61 -6.34
N ALA A 71 4.21 -15.44 -5.44
CA ALA A 71 3.05 -16.26 -5.75
C ALA A 71 1.80 -15.41 -5.99
N PHE A 72 1.68 -14.27 -5.30
CA PHE A 72 0.59 -13.35 -5.55
C PHE A 72 0.79 -12.52 -6.83
N ALA A 73 2.03 -12.17 -7.20
CA ALA A 73 2.33 -11.60 -8.52
C ALA A 73 1.87 -12.54 -9.65
N ASP A 74 2.07 -13.86 -9.50
CA ASP A 74 1.56 -14.85 -10.46
C ASP A 74 0.02 -14.85 -10.55
N ALA A 75 -0.66 -14.66 -9.41
CA ALA A 75 -2.12 -14.56 -9.38
C ALA A 75 -2.62 -13.26 -10.03
N LEU A 76 -1.90 -12.16 -9.86
CA LEU A 76 -2.19 -10.88 -10.49
C LEU A 76 -2.00 -10.94 -12.00
N ALA A 77 -0.93 -11.57 -12.50
CA ALA A 77 -0.75 -11.79 -13.93
C ALA A 77 -1.94 -12.59 -14.53
N SER A 78 -2.37 -13.66 -13.85
CA SER A 78 -3.55 -14.41 -14.25
C SER A 78 -4.84 -13.58 -14.20
N LEU A 79 -4.99 -12.65 -13.25
CA LEU A 79 -6.12 -11.72 -13.21
C LEU A 79 -6.09 -10.76 -14.41
N LEU A 80 -4.92 -10.21 -14.75
CA LEU A 80 -4.77 -9.34 -15.92
C LEU A 80 -5.15 -10.07 -17.22
N ASP A 81 -4.78 -11.35 -17.35
CA ASP A 81 -5.18 -12.17 -18.50
C ASP A 81 -6.70 -12.35 -18.60
N LEU A 82 -7.37 -12.65 -17.47
CA LEU A 82 -8.83 -12.81 -17.42
C LEU A 82 -9.55 -11.52 -17.80
N LEU A 83 -9.01 -10.38 -17.39
CA LEU A 83 -9.54 -9.06 -17.70
C LEU A 83 -9.09 -8.53 -19.08
N ARG A 84 -8.25 -9.29 -19.80
CA ARG A 84 -7.68 -8.92 -21.11
C ARG A 84 -6.94 -7.59 -21.05
N LEU A 85 -6.15 -7.41 -19.99
CA LEU A 85 -5.30 -6.25 -19.78
C LEU A 85 -3.86 -6.63 -20.12
N ASP A 86 -3.38 -6.19 -21.28
CA ASP A 86 -2.03 -6.54 -21.76
C ASP A 86 -0.94 -5.85 -20.94
N SER A 87 -1.16 -4.61 -20.53
CA SER A 87 -0.22 -3.83 -19.72
C SER A 87 -0.95 -2.88 -18.79
N VAL A 88 -0.41 -2.65 -17.60
CA VAL A 88 -0.98 -1.76 -16.57
C VAL A 88 0.10 -0.88 -15.95
N ILE A 89 -0.34 0.26 -15.41
CA ILE A 89 0.47 1.00 -14.43
C ILE A 89 0.30 0.31 -13.08
N VAL A 90 1.38 0.12 -12.32
CA VAL A 90 1.33 -0.50 -10.99
C VAL A 90 1.63 0.54 -9.93
N VAL A 91 0.77 0.64 -8.92
CA VAL A 91 0.98 1.48 -7.72
C VAL A 91 1.08 0.58 -6.50
N GLY A 92 2.25 0.53 -5.87
CA GLY A 92 2.51 -0.23 -4.64
C GLY A 92 2.59 0.69 -3.43
N ILE A 93 1.68 0.50 -2.45
CA ILE A 93 1.61 1.33 -1.26
C ILE A 93 2.09 0.56 -0.05
N SER A 94 3.02 1.12 0.72
CA SER A 94 3.43 0.53 2.01
C SER A 94 3.81 -0.94 1.88
N ALA A 95 3.22 -1.82 2.69
CA ALA A 95 3.49 -3.26 2.70
C ALA A 95 3.32 -3.95 1.33
N ALA A 96 2.52 -3.39 0.42
CA ALA A 96 2.37 -3.94 -0.93
C ALA A 96 3.54 -3.65 -1.86
N GLY A 97 4.51 -2.83 -1.45
CA GLY A 97 5.71 -2.52 -2.24
C GLY A 97 6.42 -3.76 -2.78
N ARG A 98 6.62 -4.77 -1.94
CA ARG A 98 7.25 -6.04 -2.35
C ARG A 98 6.44 -6.80 -3.40
N THR A 99 5.11 -6.78 -3.30
CA THR A 99 4.24 -7.37 -4.35
C THR A 99 4.36 -6.57 -5.65
N ALA A 100 4.34 -5.24 -5.59
CA ALA A 100 4.48 -4.38 -6.77
C ALA A 100 5.82 -4.62 -7.49
N LEU A 101 6.91 -4.73 -6.74
CA LEU A 101 8.24 -5.06 -7.24
C LEU A 101 8.27 -6.45 -7.90
N GLN A 102 7.61 -7.44 -7.29
CA GLN A 102 7.50 -8.79 -7.89
C GLN A 102 6.68 -8.80 -9.18
N VAL A 103 5.59 -8.04 -9.28
CA VAL A 103 4.84 -7.90 -10.53
C VAL A 103 5.74 -7.27 -11.60
N ALA A 104 6.39 -6.15 -11.31
CA ALA A 104 7.24 -5.43 -12.26
C ALA A 104 8.49 -6.21 -12.69
N GLY A 105 9.11 -6.98 -11.79
CA GLY A 105 10.31 -7.75 -12.09
C GLY A 105 10.06 -9.13 -12.71
N ARG A 106 8.90 -9.75 -12.44
CA ARG A 106 8.54 -11.07 -13.01
C ARG A 106 7.80 -10.95 -14.33
N TYR A 107 7.07 -9.86 -14.52
CA TYR A 107 6.24 -9.59 -15.69
C TYR A 107 6.54 -8.18 -16.26
N PRO A 108 7.79 -7.89 -16.63
CA PRO A 108 8.20 -6.55 -17.08
C PRO A 108 7.41 -6.08 -18.31
N GLU A 109 6.97 -7.00 -19.18
CA GLU A 109 6.13 -6.70 -20.34
C GLU A 109 4.70 -6.25 -19.98
N ARG A 110 4.25 -6.54 -18.76
CA ARG A 110 2.90 -6.23 -18.26
C ARG A 110 2.85 -4.93 -17.46
N VAL A 111 3.99 -4.31 -17.19
CA VAL A 111 4.08 -3.09 -16.37
C VAL A 111 4.63 -1.93 -17.19
N SER A 112 3.76 -0.95 -17.49
CA SER A 112 4.15 0.22 -18.28
C SER A 112 4.86 1.28 -17.45
N LYS A 113 4.43 1.47 -16.19
CA LYS A 113 5.06 2.34 -15.18
C LYS A 113 4.85 1.75 -13.79
N LEU A 114 5.80 1.99 -12.89
CA LEU A 114 5.73 1.60 -11.48
C LEU A 114 5.76 2.85 -10.59
N ILE A 115 4.85 2.95 -9.64
CA ILE A 115 4.85 4.00 -8.60
C ILE A 115 4.88 3.31 -7.23
N LEU A 116 5.86 3.68 -6.41
CA LEU A 116 6.02 3.19 -5.04
C LEU A 116 5.73 4.32 -4.06
N GLN A 117 4.71 4.16 -3.21
CA GLN A 117 4.28 5.18 -2.25
C GLN A 117 4.56 4.71 -0.82
N ASN A 118 5.54 5.34 -0.17
CA ASN A 118 6.05 4.93 1.14
C ASN A 118 6.19 3.41 1.23
N ALA A 119 6.79 2.80 0.20
CA ALA A 119 6.71 1.37 -0.03
C ALA A 119 7.75 0.59 0.79
N VAL A 120 7.36 -0.59 1.28
CA VAL A 120 8.28 -1.56 1.87
C VAL A 120 8.97 -2.33 0.72
N THR A 121 10.30 -2.27 0.70
CA THR A 121 11.19 -2.84 -0.33
C THR A 121 12.20 -3.81 0.34
N GLY A 122 13.48 -3.81 -0.08
CA GLY A 122 14.58 -4.59 0.52
C GLY A 122 15.36 -3.91 1.66
N GLY A 123 14.89 -2.76 2.15
CA GLY A 123 15.42 -2.07 3.33
C GLY A 123 15.16 -2.77 4.68
N ARG A 124 15.62 -2.14 5.76
CA ARG A 124 15.52 -2.64 7.14
C ARG A 124 14.07 -2.72 7.61
N PHE A 125 13.69 -3.88 8.10
CA PHE A 125 12.36 -4.11 8.67
C PHE A 125 12.43 -4.21 10.20
N PRO A 126 11.40 -3.80 10.96
CA PRO A 126 11.38 -3.95 12.41
C PRO A 126 11.67 -5.40 12.86
N THR A 127 12.53 -5.54 13.87
CA THR A 127 12.96 -6.83 14.44
C THR A 127 12.68 -6.90 15.95
N GLY A 128 13.00 -8.03 16.58
CA GLY A 128 12.90 -8.19 18.03
C GLY A 128 11.48 -8.04 18.59
N LEU A 129 11.34 -7.29 19.68
CA LEU A 129 10.09 -7.14 20.43
C LEU A 129 8.97 -6.47 19.62
N ILE A 130 9.30 -5.52 18.74
CA ILE A 130 8.31 -4.86 17.88
C ILE A 130 7.68 -5.88 16.94
N ARG A 131 8.51 -6.69 16.28
CA ARG A 131 8.03 -7.75 15.37
C ARG A 131 7.23 -8.83 16.12
N LEU A 132 7.69 -9.23 17.30
CA LEU A 132 6.98 -10.21 18.13
C LEU A 132 5.62 -9.66 18.58
N GLY A 133 5.55 -8.41 19.03
CA GLY A 133 4.31 -7.76 19.43
C GLY A 133 3.31 -7.68 18.27
N ALA A 134 3.77 -7.26 17.09
CA ALA A 134 2.94 -7.23 15.89
C ALA A 134 2.43 -8.63 15.49
N TYR A 135 3.29 -9.65 15.58
CA TYR A 135 2.89 -11.04 15.33
C TYR A 135 1.78 -11.49 16.28
N LEU A 136 1.92 -11.21 17.58
CA LEU A 136 0.92 -11.58 18.58
C LEU A 136 -0.40 -10.81 18.39
N LEU A 137 -0.35 -9.52 18.10
CA LEU A 137 -1.55 -8.69 17.98
C LEU A 137 -2.32 -8.93 16.68
N PHE A 138 -1.63 -9.30 15.60
CA PHE A 138 -2.22 -9.37 14.27
C PHE A 138 -2.17 -10.78 13.65
N ASN A 139 -2.00 -11.82 14.47
CA ASN A 139 -2.20 -13.19 13.99
C ASN A 139 -3.70 -13.49 13.73
N PRO A 140 -4.02 -14.48 12.88
CA PRO A 140 -5.39 -14.78 12.45
C PRO A 140 -6.38 -15.09 13.58
N PHE A 141 -5.90 -15.54 14.75
CA PHE A 141 -6.75 -15.88 15.88
C PHE A 141 -7.01 -14.69 16.82
N ILE A 142 -6.21 -13.63 16.75
CA ILE A 142 -6.26 -12.48 17.68
C ILE A 142 -6.67 -11.18 16.99
N GLU A 143 -6.32 -10.99 15.72
CA GLU A 143 -6.45 -9.70 15.02
C GLU A 143 -7.87 -9.11 15.07
N ALA A 144 -8.88 -9.96 14.97
CA ALA A 144 -10.27 -9.52 14.99
C ALA A 144 -10.62 -8.81 16.30
N GLY A 145 -10.11 -9.34 17.43
CA GLY A 145 -10.22 -8.76 18.76
C GLY A 145 -9.40 -7.49 18.91
N THR A 146 -8.15 -7.48 18.42
CA THR A 146 -7.27 -6.29 18.42
C THR A 146 -7.95 -5.10 17.75
N TRP A 147 -8.48 -5.29 16.53
CA TRP A 147 -9.18 -4.22 15.82
C TRP A 147 -10.51 -3.85 16.48
N ALA A 148 -11.21 -4.80 17.13
CA ALA A 148 -12.45 -4.50 17.84
C ALA A 148 -12.20 -3.64 19.08
N ALA A 149 -11.14 -3.95 19.84
CA ALA A 149 -10.68 -3.14 20.96
C ALA A 149 -10.28 -1.74 20.49
N PHE A 150 -9.52 -1.62 19.39
CA PHE A 150 -9.16 -0.32 18.81
C PHE A 150 -10.40 0.50 18.40
N ARG A 151 -11.38 -0.11 17.72
CA ARG A 151 -12.64 0.58 17.36
C ARG A 151 -13.45 0.99 18.58
N ALA A 152 -13.49 0.18 19.63
CA ALA A 152 -14.15 0.57 20.89
C ALA A 152 -13.44 1.76 21.54
N PHE A 153 -12.10 1.74 21.58
CA PHE A 153 -11.28 2.85 22.07
C PHE A 153 -11.51 4.13 21.26
N ALA A 154 -11.50 4.05 19.94
CA ALA A 154 -11.75 5.19 19.06
C ALA A 154 -13.15 5.80 19.19
N ARG A 155 -14.16 5.02 19.61
CA ARG A 155 -15.50 5.55 19.92
C ARG A 155 -15.54 6.31 21.23
N ILE A 156 -14.77 5.87 22.23
CA ILE A 156 -14.75 6.48 23.57
C ILE A 156 -13.85 7.72 23.58
N ALA A 157 -12.69 7.64 22.93
CA ALA A 157 -11.68 8.68 22.92
C ALA A 157 -11.06 8.84 21.52
N PRO A 158 -11.81 9.41 20.55
CA PRO A 158 -11.38 9.49 19.14
C PRO A 158 -10.05 10.24 18.96
N GLN A 159 -9.85 11.35 19.67
CA GLN A 159 -8.61 12.13 19.60
C GLN A 159 -7.40 11.35 20.15
N ALA A 160 -7.58 10.63 21.27
CA ALA A 160 -6.51 9.80 21.83
C ALA A 160 -6.19 8.59 20.94
N ALA A 161 -7.20 7.99 20.32
CA ALA A 161 -7.01 6.89 19.37
C ALA A 161 -6.29 7.34 18.09
N PHE A 162 -6.69 8.50 17.56
CA PHE A 162 -6.04 9.11 16.42
C PHE A 162 -4.57 9.44 16.72
N ARG A 163 -4.30 10.08 17.87
CA ARG A 163 -2.94 10.37 18.35
C ARG A 163 -2.08 9.13 18.52
N SER A 164 -2.61 8.09 19.16
CA SER A 164 -1.91 6.81 19.35
C SER A 164 -1.45 6.21 18.02
N MET A 165 -2.29 6.32 16.98
CA MET A 165 -1.94 5.85 15.64
C MET A 165 -0.91 6.75 14.97
N MET A 166 -1.13 8.07 14.96
CA MET A 166 -0.22 9.01 14.31
C MET A 166 1.21 8.87 14.85
N ALA A 167 1.37 8.60 16.16
CA ALA A 167 2.66 8.34 16.78
C ALA A 167 3.45 7.16 16.18
N SER A 168 2.78 6.22 15.52
CA SER A 168 3.42 5.10 14.80
C SER A 168 3.70 5.38 13.33
N LEU A 169 3.19 6.49 12.80
CA LEU A 169 3.24 6.83 11.37
C LEU A 169 4.13 8.04 11.08
N THR A 170 4.62 8.73 12.10
CA THR A 170 5.54 9.86 11.98
C THR A 170 6.73 9.71 12.91
N CYS A 171 7.89 10.20 12.47
CA CYS A 171 9.06 10.42 13.34
C CYS A 171 9.06 11.81 14.01
N LEU A 172 8.11 12.69 13.69
CA LEU A 172 7.96 14.02 14.26
C LEU A 172 7.16 13.99 15.57
N ASP A 173 7.07 15.14 16.24
CA ASP A 173 6.15 15.31 17.35
C ASP A 173 4.70 15.11 16.87
N THR A 174 4.01 14.14 17.46
CA THR A 174 2.69 13.72 17.00
C THR A 174 1.65 14.84 17.11
N ASP A 175 1.73 15.64 18.17
CA ASP A 175 0.75 16.71 18.41
C ASP A 175 0.96 17.84 17.39
N GLN A 176 2.21 18.16 17.03
CA GLN A 176 2.51 19.09 15.94
C GLN A 176 1.93 18.63 14.60
N VAL A 177 2.12 17.36 14.22
CA VAL A 177 1.58 16.80 12.97
C VAL A 177 0.06 16.84 12.95
N ILE A 178 -0.59 16.45 14.05
CA ILE A 178 -2.06 16.48 14.14
C ILE A 178 -2.59 17.91 13.98
N ASN A 179 -1.88 18.90 14.52
CA ASN A 179 -2.27 20.29 14.44
C ASN A 179 -2.13 20.89 13.03
N THR A 180 -1.34 20.29 12.11
CA THR A 180 -1.30 20.71 10.71
C THR A 180 -2.44 20.13 9.87
N MET A 181 -3.12 19.10 10.37
CA MET A 181 -4.22 18.44 9.67
C MET A 181 -5.56 19.15 9.89
N SER A 182 -6.32 19.34 8.81
CA SER A 182 -7.70 19.82 8.89
C SER A 182 -8.61 18.80 9.58
N PRO A 183 -9.76 19.23 10.15
CA PRO A 183 -10.73 18.29 10.75
C PRO A 183 -11.16 17.17 9.80
N ASP A 184 -11.33 17.48 8.50
CA ASP A 184 -11.70 16.50 7.48
C ASP A 184 -10.57 15.49 7.23
N GLN A 185 -9.31 15.94 7.21
CA GLN A 185 -8.14 15.06 7.08
C GLN A 185 -8.01 14.13 8.29
N GLN A 186 -8.22 14.65 9.51
CA GLN A 186 -8.21 13.83 10.73
C GLN A 186 -9.34 12.79 10.70
N GLN A 187 -10.54 13.18 10.28
CA GLN A 187 -11.68 12.27 10.16
C GLN A 187 -11.44 11.20 9.09
N ALA A 188 -10.91 11.57 7.93
CA ALA A 188 -10.59 10.64 6.86
C ALA A 188 -9.48 9.66 7.26
N ALA A 189 -8.43 10.15 7.93
CA ALA A 189 -7.37 9.31 8.47
C ALA A 189 -7.88 8.34 9.54
N LEU A 190 -8.75 8.80 10.45
CA LEU A 190 -9.40 7.91 11.41
C LEU A 190 -10.32 6.89 10.72
N ALA A 191 -11.09 7.30 9.70
CA ALA A 191 -11.97 6.40 8.95
C ALA A 191 -11.18 5.30 8.24
N PHE A 192 -10.04 5.63 7.64
CA PHE A 192 -9.10 4.66 7.06
C PHE A 192 -8.74 3.57 8.06
N LEU A 193 -8.39 3.95 9.29
CA LEU A 193 -8.02 3.00 10.34
C LEU A 193 -9.16 2.14 10.84
N LEU A 194 -10.34 2.73 10.98
CA LEU A 194 -11.51 1.99 11.45
C LEU A 194 -11.90 0.89 10.45
N ALA A 195 -11.54 1.05 9.17
CA ALA A 195 -11.70 0.08 8.11
C ALA A 195 -10.63 -1.03 8.11
N CYS A 196 -9.52 -0.87 8.85
CA CYS A 196 -8.43 -1.85 8.86
C CYS A 196 -8.85 -3.22 9.43
N ARG A 197 -8.35 -4.27 8.78
CA ARG A 197 -8.46 -5.69 9.12
C ARG A 197 -7.23 -6.45 8.66
N SER A 198 -6.65 -7.25 9.55
CA SER A 198 -5.42 -8.01 9.24
C SER A 198 -5.72 -9.35 8.56
N GLY A 199 -6.80 -10.02 8.97
CA GLY A 199 -7.06 -11.40 8.60
C GLY A 199 -5.80 -12.28 8.81
N ALA A 200 -5.45 -13.07 7.80
CA ALA A 200 -4.15 -13.74 7.74
C ALA A 200 -3.10 -12.96 6.94
N GLY A 201 -3.51 -11.90 6.25
CA GLY A 201 -2.69 -11.17 5.29
C GLY A 201 -1.50 -10.47 5.92
N PHE A 202 -1.67 -9.88 7.11
CA PHE A 202 -0.56 -9.18 7.77
C PHE A 202 0.65 -10.09 8.02
N LEU A 203 0.41 -11.33 8.45
CA LEU A 203 1.49 -12.29 8.68
C LEU A 203 2.18 -12.68 7.37
N HIS A 204 1.46 -12.75 6.25
CA HIS A 204 2.08 -13.00 4.95
C HIS A 204 3.02 -11.83 4.58
N ASP A 205 2.56 -10.59 4.75
CA ASP A 205 3.28 -9.37 4.36
C ASP A 205 4.64 -9.22 5.02
N ILE A 206 4.72 -9.50 6.33
CA ILE A 206 5.98 -9.39 7.10
C ILE A 206 7.04 -10.42 6.66
N HIS A 207 6.63 -11.44 5.90
CA HIS A 207 7.51 -12.46 5.34
C HIS A 207 7.77 -12.29 3.83
N HIS A 208 7.19 -11.28 3.19
CA HIS A 208 7.44 -11.02 1.78
C HIS A 208 8.88 -10.58 1.51
N HIS A 209 9.38 -10.93 0.33
CA HIS A 209 10.66 -10.48 -0.20
C HIS A 209 10.45 -9.72 -1.51
N CYS A 210 11.30 -8.73 -1.77
CA CYS A 210 11.19 -7.89 -2.96
C CYS A 210 11.75 -8.55 -4.24
N GLY A 211 12.55 -9.61 -4.10
CA GLY A 211 13.18 -10.28 -5.23
C GLY A 211 14.37 -9.50 -5.81
N ASP A 212 14.75 -9.87 -7.02
CA ASP A 212 15.83 -9.24 -7.81
C ASP A 212 15.29 -8.02 -8.56
N LEU A 213 15.59 -6.83 -8.06
CA LEU A 213 15.06 -5.56 -8.59
C LEU A 213 15.71 -5.15 -9.92
N SER A 214 16.84 -5.75 -10.30
CA SER A 214 17.50 -5.46 -11.57
C SER A 214 16.68 -5.89 -12.79
N ARG A 215 15.66 -6.74 -12.58
CA ARG A 215 14.72 -7.20 -13.61
C ARG A 215 13.64 -6.16 -13.96
N ILE A 216 13.49 -5.12 -13.15
CA ILE A 216 12.48 -4.09 -13.37
C ILE A 216 12.97 -3.15 -14.47
N THR A 217 12.29 -3.18 -15.62
CA THR A 217 12.59 -2.33 -16.77
C THR A 217 11.65 -1.13 -16.90
N ALA A 218 10.49 -1.17 -16.23
CA ALA A 218 9.51 -0.10 -16.26
C ALA A 218 10.11 1.19 -15.65
N PRO A 219 9.84 2.37 -16.24
CA PRO A 219 10.05 3.64 -15.54
C PRO A 219 9.40 3.58 -14.16
N THR A 220 10.14 3.99 -13.14
CA THR A 220 9.74 3.84 -11.74
C THR A 220 9.82 5.17 -11.01
N LEU A 221 8.72 5.58 -10.38
CA LEU A 221 8.68 6.70 -9.45
C LEU A 221 8.60 6.18 -8.02
N ILE A 222 9.51 6.64 -7.17
CA ILE A 222 9.53 6.36 -5.73
C ILE A 222 9.17 7.63 -4.99
N LEU A 223 8.05 7.62 -4.26
CA LEU A 223 7.59 8.71 -3.42
C LEU A 223 7.75 8.29 -1.96
N GLU A 224 8.56 9.04 -1.21
CA GLU A 224 8.89 8.73 0.17
C GLU A 224 8.76 9.98 1.05
N SER A 225 8.08 9.87 2.18
CA SER A 225 8.12 10.89 3.24
C SER A 225 9.43 10.77 4.01
N THR A 226 10.15 11.88 4.19
CA THR A 226 11.35 11.92 5.05
C THR A 226 11.04 11.77 6.53
N TYR A 227 9.76 11.84 6.91
CA TYR A 227 9.27 11.73 8.28
C TYR A 227 8.39 10.49 8.51
N ASP A 228 8.44 9.50 7.60
CA ASP A 228 7.76 8.22 7.76
C ASP A 228 8.18 7.52 9.06
N GLY A 229 7.23 7.32 9.98
CA GLY A 229 7.45 6.59 11.24
C GLY A 229 7.16 5.10 11.18
N SER A 230 6.54 4.63 10.09
CA SER A 230 6.09 3.24 9.93
C SER A 230 7.21 2.31 9.47
N LYS A 231 8.18 2.84 8.72
CA LYS A 231 9.30 2.07 8.17
C LYS A 231 10.56 2.92 8.03
N ASP A 232 11.70 2.25 7.89
CA ASP A 232 12.98 2.90 7.70
C ASP A 232 13.06 3.58 6.30
N PRO A 233 13.51 4.84 6.20
CA PRO A 233 13.68 5.53 4.92
C PRO A 233 14.62 4.81 3.94
N CYS A 234 15.50 3.93 4.41
CA CYS A 234 16.40 3.15 3.55
C CYS A 234 15.66 2.25 2.56
N HIS A 235 14.35 2.01 2.75
CA HIS A 235 13.54 1.31 1.76
C HIS A 235 13.48 2.05 0.41
N ALA A 236 13.36 3.37 0.42
CA ALA A 236 13.30 4.15 -0.81
C ALA A 236 14.66 4.17 -1.52
N THR A 237 15.74 4.41 -0.78
CA THR A 237 17.10 4.39 -1.34
C THR A 237 17.49 3.00 -1.83
N TYR A 238 17.15 1.92 -1.10
CA TYR A 238 17.40 0.55 -1.56
C TYR A 238 16.75 0.29 -2.92
N ALA A 239 15.50 0.68 -3.13
CA ALA A 239 14.86 0.49 -4.43
C ALA A 239 15.48 1.38 -5.51
N ALA A 240 15.82 2.62 -5.19
CA ALA A 240 16.50 3.53 -6.13
C ALA A 240 17.88 3.00 -6.58
N ASP A 241 18.64 2.39 -5.66
CA ASP A 241 19.98 1.87 -5.94
C ASP A 241 19.96 0.57 -6.78
N HIS A 242 18.83 -0.13 -6.84
CA HIS A 242 18.74 -1.46 -7.47
C HIS A 242 17.82 -1.53 -8.70
N ILE A 243 17.11 -0.44 -9.05
CA ILE A 243 16.27 -0.35 -10.25
C ILE A 243 16.91 0.66 -11.22
N ALA A 244 17.00 0.31 -12.50
CA ALA A 244 17.78 1.08 -13.46
C ALA A 244 17.15 2.44 -13.86
N ASN A 245 15.82 2.50 -13.98
CA ASN A 245 15.09 3.69 -14.44
C ASN A 245 14.21 4.24 -13.32
N VAL A 246 14.82 4.99 -12.40
CA VAL A 246 14.17 5.51 -11.19
C VAL A 246 14.19 7.03 -11.14
N GLU A 247 13.05 7.58 -10.75
CA GLU A 247 12.92 8.89 -10.16
C GLU A 247 12.60 8.76 -8.67
N LEU A 248 13.47 9.29 -7.80
CA LEU A 248 13.24 9.33 -6.36
C LEU A 248 12.79 10.73 -5.94
N PHE A 249 11.62 10.82 -5.33
CA PHE A 249 11.06 12.04 -4.79
C PHE A 249 10.88 11.92 -3.28
N LEU A 250 11.73 12.65 -2.54
CA LEU A 250 11.66 12.76 -1.09
C LEU A 250 10.75 13.94 -0.73
N SER A 251 9.60 13.64 -0.13
CA SER A 251 8.61 14.60 0.30
C SER A 251 8.83 15.03 1.75
N PRO A 252 8.65 16.32 2.09
CA PRO A 252 8.62 16.79 3.47
C PRO A 252 7.31 16.46 4.20
N ALA A 253 6.39 15.70 3.56
CA ALA A 253 5.15 15.25 4.19
C ALA A 253 5.44 14.59 5.54
N GLU A 254 4.59 14.88 6.52
CA GLU A 254 4.89 14.68 7.94
C GLU A 254 4.63 13.25 8.43
N SER A 255 4.13 12.35 7.58
CA SER A 255 3.83 10.98 7.99
C SER A 255 3.80 10.00 6.81
N HIS A 256 3.70 8.71 7.16
CA HIS A 256 3.45 7.60 6.23
C HIS A 256 2.19 7.77 5.37
N LEU A 257 1.19 8.52 5.85
CA LEU A 257 -0.06 8.81 5.13
C LEU A 257 0.04 10.18 4.46
N PHE A 258 1.04 10.35 3.59
CA PHE A 258 1.39 11.65 3.02
C PHE A 258 0.28 12.34 2.21
N TRP A 259 -0.81 11.63 1.87
CA TRP A 259 -1.99 12.20 1.20
C TRP A 259 -2.88 13.01 2.15
N PHE A 260 -2.63 12.94 3.47
CA PHE A 260 -3.22 13.84 4.46
C PHE A 260 -2.31 15.01 4.83
N SER A 261 -1.13 15.11 4.21
CA SER A 261 -0.20 16.21 4.43
C SER A 261 -0.64 17.48 3.68
N PRO A 262 -0.32 18.67 4.19
CA PRO A 262 -0.33 19.91 3.40
C PRO A 262 0.52 19.85 2.12
N HIS A 263 1.51 18.93 2.05
CA HIS A 263 2.39 18.71 0.90
C HIS A 263 1.80 17.76 -0.16
N ASP A 264 0.60 17.21 0.03
CA ASP A 264 -0.08 16.37 -0.96
C ASP A 264 -0.20 17.00 -2.36
N PRO A 265 -0.45 18.32 -2.53
CA PRO A 265 -0.46 18.94 -3.86
C PRO A 265 0.84 18.77 -4.64
N GLU A 266 2.00 18.83 -3.99
CA GLU A 266 3.32 18.65 -4.62
C GLU A 266 3.54 17.17 -5.00
N ILE A 267 3.13 16.25 -4.12
CA ILE A 267 3.18 14.80 -4.38
C ILE A 267 2.31 14.44 -5.59
N ARG A 268 1.09 14.99 -5.67
CA ARG A 268 0.18 14.78 -6.81
C ARG A 268 0.73 15.39 -8.10
N ALA A 269 1.33 16.58 -8.03
CA ALA A 269 1.97 17.20 -9.19
C ALA A 269 3.12 16.32 -9.71
N LYS A 270 3.95 15.77 -8.82
CA LYS A 270 5.04 14.86 -9.19
C LYS A 270 4.53 13.58 -9.83
N MET A 271 3.48 12.97 -9.25
CA MET A 271 2.83 11.80 -9.85
C MET A 271 2.27 12.11 -11.24
N GLN A 272 1.62 13.27 -11.40
CA GLN A 272 1.04 13.67 -12.68
C GLN A 272 2.11 13.86 -13.75
N GLU A 273 3.20 14.56 -13.43
CA GLU A 273 4.36 14.72 -14.32
C GLU A 273 4.90 13.35 -14.76
N PHE A 274 5.16 12.46 -13.80
CA PHE A 274 5.66 11.12 -14.09
C PHE A 274 4.69 10.32 -14.96
N LEU A 275 3.38 10.38 -14.69
CA LEU A 275 2.36 9.69 -15.46
C LEU A 275 2.27 10.18 -16.91
N GLN A 276 2.57 11.46 -17.17
CA GLN A 276 2.53 12.10 -18.49
C GLN A 276 3.81 11.96 -19.31
N SER A 277 4.94 11.58 -18.68
CA SER A 277 6.24 11.40 -19.35
C SER A 277 6.33 10.21 -20.30
#